data_AF-A0A7V6KFP9-F1
#
_entry.id   AF-A0A7V6KFP9-F1
#
_cell.length_a   1.000
_cell.length_b   1.000
_cell.length_c   1.000
_cell.angle_alpha   90.00
_cell.angle_beta   90.00
_cell.angle_gamma   90.00
#
_symmetry.space_group_name_H-M   'P 1'
#
loop_
_entity.id
_entity.type
_entity.pdbx_description
1 polymer ?
#
loop_
_entity_poly.entity_id
_entity_poly.type
_entity_poly.pdbx_seq_one_letter_code
_entity_poly.pdbx_strand_id
1 'polypeptide(L)'
;MPQKDIAAMERAINRIEQAISERYTQLGKELLDLAETNQQVIDQLLDELIHLRKELADNQGERSCQRCSAFNRSDSRFCTRCGYELEGGVYETTH
;
A
#
# COMPACT_ATOMS: atom_id res chain seq x y z
N MET A 1 30.87 37.80 -43.51
CA MET A 1 29.97 36.94 -42.69
C MET A 1 29.79 37.64 -41.36
N PRO A 2 28.56 37.87 -40.86
CA PRO A 2 28.39 38.61 -39.61
C PRO A 2 28.99 37.79 -38.47
N GLN A 3 29.93 38.41 -37.75
CA GLN A 3 30.58 37.80 -36.60
C GLN A 3 29.51 37.55 -35.54
N LYS A 4 29.34 36.29 -35.18
CA LYS A 4 28.42 35.83 -34.15
C LYS A 4 28.71 36.58 -32.85
N ASP A 5 27.72 37.29 -32.29
CA ASP A 5 27.85 38.04 -31.02
C ASP A 5 28.00 37.04 -29.86
N ILE A 6 29.24 36.79 -29.47
CA ILE A 6 29.64 35.84 -28.41
C ILE A 6 28.92 36.17 -27.11
N ALA A 7 28.86 37.45 -26.74
CA ALA A 7 28.23 37.89 -25.50
C ALA A 7 26.72 37.64 -25.51
N ALA A 8 26.06 37.78 -26.67
CA ALA A 8 24.65 37.43 -26.80
C ALA A 8 24.40 35.92 -26.65
N MET A 9 25.29 35.08 -27.16
CA MET A 9 25.20 33.62 -27.00
C MET A 9 25.47 33.19 -25.56
N GLU A 10 26.46 33.76 -24.88
CA GLU A 10 26.71 33.49 -23.45
C GLU A 10 25.49 33.83 -22.59
N ARG A 11 24.84 34.98 -22.83
CA ARG A 11 23.58 35.33 -22.15
C ARG A 11 22.45 34.36 -22.48
N ALA A 12 22.40 33.81 -23.69
CA ALA A 12 21.40 32.81 -24.07
C ALA A 12 21.66 31.48 -23.35
N ILE A 13 22.92 31.03 -23.29
CA ILE A 13 23.33 29.81 -22.59
C ILE A 13 22.94 29.91 -21.12
N ASN A 14 23.37 30.96 -20.42
CA ASN A 14 23.08 31.12 -18.99
C ASN A 14 21.57 31.12 -18.70
N ARG A 15 20.76 31.72 -19.59
CA ARG A 15 19.29 31.70 -19.45
C ARG A 15 18.71 30.29 -19.60
N ILE A 16 19.22 29.52 -20.56
CA ILE A 16 18.77 28.13 -20.76
C ILE A 16 19.21 27.26 -19.58
N GLU A 17 20.45 27.40 -19.10
CA GLU A 17 20.94 26.67 -17.92
C GLU A 17 20.10 26.97 -16.68
N GLN A 18 19.76 28.24 -16.46
CA GLN A 18 18.85 28.63 -15.39
C GLN A 18 17.46 28.01 -15.55
N ALA A 19 16.87 28.08 -16.74
CA ALA A 19 15.56 27.49 -17.02
C ALA A 19 15.55 25.96 -16.82
N ILE A 20 16.65 25.28 -17.16
CA ILE A 20 16.83 23.85 -16.92
C ILE A 20 16.84 23.56 -15.42
N SER A 21 17.63 24.31 -14.64
CA SER A 21 17.71 24.15 -13.18
C SER A 21 16.36 24.36 -12.49
N GLU A 22 15.65 25.41 -12.89
CA GLU A 22 14.30 25.71 -12.40
C GLU A 22 13.32 24.59 -12.74
N ARG A 23 13.37 24.07 -13.98
CA ARG A 23 12.51 22.96 -14.40
C ARG A 23 12.81 21.67 -13.64
N TYR A 24 14.08 21.33 -13.42
CA TYR A 24 14.45 20.15 -12.63
C TYR A 24 13.94 20.26 -11.19
N THR A 25 14.06 21.44 -10.59
CA THR A 25 13.57 21.69 -9.23
C THR A 25 12.05 21.54 -9.16
N GLN A 26 11.33 22.12 -10.12
CA GLN A 26 9.88 22.04 -10.19
C GLN A 26 9.40 20.60 -10.41
N LEU A 27 10.02 19.86 -11.32
CA LEU A 27 9.72 18.45 -11.56
C LEU A 27 9.93 17.60 -10.30
N GLY A 28 11.00 17.87 -9.54
CA GLY A 28 11.26 17.18 -8.28
C GLY A 28 10.12 17.34 -7.27
N LYS A 29 9.56 18.56 -7.14
CA LYS A 29 8.40 18.83 -6.28
C LYS A 29 7.16 18.09 -6.75
N GLU A 30 6.85 18.18 -8.04
CA GLU A 30 5.68 17.50 -8.63
C GLU A 30 5.75 15.98 -8.45
N LEU A 31 6.93 15.38 -8.59
CA LEU A 31 7.13 13.95 -8.35
C LEU A 31 6.95 13.57 -6.88
N LEU A 32 7.43 14.41 -5.96
CA LEU A 32 7.24 14.20 -4.54
C LEU A 32 5.75 14.29 -4.17
N ASP A 33 5.07 15.36 -4.58
CA ASP A 33 3.64 15.56 -4.30
C ASP A 33 2.79 14.40 -4.85
N LEU A 34 3.12 13.93 -6.06
CA LEU A 34 2.45 12.78 -6.68
C LEU A 34 2.71 11.48 -5.90
N ALA A 35 3.95 11.26 -5.46
CA ALA A 35 4.31 10.07 -4.68
C ALA A 35 3.60 10.06 -3.32
N GLU A 36 3.57 11.20 -2.62
CA GLU A 36 2.86 11.35 -1.35
C GLU A 36 1.35 11.14 -1.51
N THR A 37 0.75 11.71 -2.55
CA THR A 37 -0.67 11.52 -2.84
C THR A 37 -1.00 10.06 -3.11
N ASN A 38 -0.20 9.39 -3.94
CA ASN A 38 -0.41 7.97 -4.24
C ASN A 38 -0.19 7.10 -3.00
N GLN A 39 0.78 7.42 -2.15
CA GLN A 39 1.00 6.70 -0.90
C GLN A 39 -0.22 6.79 0.01
N GLN A 40 -0.80 7.99 0.17
CA GLN A 40 -2.02 8.17 0.97
C GLN A 40 -3.20 7.35 0.43
N VAL A 41 -3.36 7.28 -0.89
CA VAL A 41 -4.42 6.45 -1.52
C VAL A 41 -4.16 4.96 -1.26
N ILE A 42 -2.91 4.51 -1.39
CA ILE A 42 -2.55 3.10 -1.11
C ILE A 42 -2.85 2.75 0.35
N ASP A 43 -2.49 3.63 1.29
CA ASP A 43 -2.73 3.41 2.71
C ASP A 43 -4.24 3.29 3.01
N GLN A 44 -5.07 4.16 2.42
CA GLN A 44 -6.53 4.09 2.52
C GLN A 44 -7.11 2.78 1.99
N LEU A 45 -6.62 2.32 0.82
CA LEU A 45 -7.07 1.06 0.23
C LEU A 45 -6.66 -0.15 1.07
N LEU A 46 -5.49 -0.10 1.71
CA LEU A 46 -5.03 -1.17 2.61
C LEU A 46 -5.91 -1.23 3.86
N ASP A 47 -6.23 -0.09 4.46
CA ASP A 47 -7.12 -0.02 5.62
C ASP A 47 -8.50 -0.59 5.27
N GLU A 48 -9.09 -0.20 4.14
CA GLU A 48 -10.37 -0.73 3.67
C GLU A 48 -10.31 -2.26 3.44
N LEU A 49 -9.24 -2.76 2.81
CA LEU A 49 -9.04 -4.20 2.62
C LEU A 49 -8.97 -4.96 3.95
N ILE A 50 -8.25 -4.43 4.93
CA ILE A 50 -8.11 -5.05 6.26
C ILE A 50 -9.48 -5.08 6.95
N HIS A 51 -10.24 -3.98 6.91
CA HIS A 51 -11.57 -3.90 7.47
C HIS A 51 -12.52 -4.93 6.83
N LEU A 52 -12.60 -4.96 5.49
CA LEU A 52 -13.47 -5.89 4.78
C LEU A 52 -13.09 -7.36 5.02
N ARG A 53 -11.79 -7.68 5.10
CA ARG A 53 -11.35 -9.05 5.42
C ARG A 53 -11.74 -9.47 6.83
N LYS A 54 -11.68 -8.53 7.79
CA LYS A 54 -12.10 -8.79 9.16
C LYS A 54 -13.61 -9.01 9.23
N GLU A 55 -14.40 -8.14 8.60
CA GLU A 55 -15.85 -8.30 8.53
C GLU A 55 -16.22 -9.62 7.85
N LEU A 56 -15.54 -10.00 6.77
CA LEU A 56 -15.77 -11.28 6.10
C LEU A 56 -15.51 -12.47 7.04
N ALA A 57 -14.38 -12.47 7.76
CA ALA A 57 -14.06 -13.54 8.70
C ALA A 57 -15.10 -13.63 9.85
N ASP A 58 -15.52 -12.47 10.38
CA ASP A 58 -16.53 -12.39 11.44
C ASP A 58 -17.90 -12.93 10.94
N ASN A 59 -18.32 -12.56 9.72
CA ASN A 59 -19.59 -13.00 9.12
C ASN A 59 -19.58 -14.45 8.64
N GLN A 60 -18.44 -14.98 8.23
CA GLN A 60 -18.29 -16.40 7.88
C GLN A 60 -18.26 -17.30 9.12
N GLY A 61 -18.22 -16.71 10.32
CA GLY A 61 -18.11 -17.45 11.56
C GLY A 61 -16.87 -18.32 11.53
N GLU A 62 -15.74 -17.78 11.05
CA GLU A 62 -14.46 -18.48 10.97
C GLU A 62 -13.49 -17.95 12.02
N ARG A 63 -12.66 -18.85 12.55
CA ARG A 63 -11.59 -18.57 13.50
C ARG A 63 -10.25 -19.06 12.97
N SER A 64 -9.19 -18.31 13.26
CA SER A 64 -7.84 -18.70 12.89
C SER A 64 -7.29 -19.76 13.86
N CYS A 65 -6.57 -20.75 13.32
CA CYS A 65 -5.85 -21.72 14.11
C CYS A 65 -4.62 -21.08 14.76
N GLN A 66 -4.50 -21.16 16.08
CA GLN A 66 -3.38 -20.60 16.87
C GLN A 66 -2.02 -21.22 16.51
N ARG A 67 -1.99 -22.39 15.87
CA ARG A 67 -0.76 -23.12 15.50
C ARG A 67 -0.28 -22.86 14.07
N CYS A 68 -1.19 -22.72 13.10
CA CYS A 68 -0.84 -22.65 11.67
C CYS A 68 -1.54 -21.53 10.88
N SER A 69 -2.35 -20.72 11.57
CA SER A 69 -3.08 -19.56 11.03
C SER A 69 -4.09 -19.88 9.91
N ALA A 70 -4.45 -21.15 9.72
CA ALA A 70 -5.56 -21.51 8.82
C ALA A 70 -6.90 -21.05 9.41
N PHE A 71 -7.78 -20.51 8.58
CA PHE A 71 -9.16 -20.23 8.95
C PHE A 71 -9.97 -21.53 8.96
N ASN A 72 -10.77 -21.71 10.01
CA ASN A 72 -11.63 -22.86 10.22
C ASN A 72 -12.98 -22.32 10.70
N ARG A 73 -14.09 -23.00 10.41
CA ARG A 73 -15.37 -22.63 11.03
C ARG A 73 -15.24 -22.55 12.55
N SER A 74 -15.92 -21.62 13.19
CA SER A 74 -15.87 -21.36 14.63
C SER A 74 -16.37 -22.55 15.45
N ASP A 75 -17.22 -23.39 14.88
CA ASP A 75 -17.68 -24.65 15.45
C ASP A 75 -16.71 -25.84 15.22
N SER A 76 -15.65 -25.67 14.44
CA SER A 76 -14.65 -26.72 14.18
C SER A 76 -13.85 -27.05 15.42
N ARG A 77 -13.90 -28.30 15.91
CA ARG A 77 -13.08 -28.75 17.06
C ARG A 77 -11.59 -28.86 16.75
N PHE A 78 -11.24 -29.22 15.52
CA PHE A 78 -9.85 -29.39 15.08
C PHE A 78 -9.60 -28.59 13.82
N CYS A 79 -8.35 -28.13 13.66
CA CYS A 79 -7.91 -27.47 12.45
C CYS A 79 -7.92 -28.44 11.26
N THR A 80 -8.64 -28.12 10.19
CA THR A 80 -8.72 -28.92 8.96
C THR A 80 -7.38 -29.03 8.22
N ARG A 81 -6.44 -28.11 8.51
CA ARG A 81 -5.12 -28.08 7.88
C ARG A 81 -4.04 -28.84 8.67
N CYS A 82 -4.01 -28.71 9.99
CA CYS A 82 -2.90 -29.23 10.82
C CYS A 82 -3.33 -30.16 11.96
N GLY A 83 -4.63 -30.40 12.13
CA GLY A 83 -5.18 -31.27 13.17
C GLY A 83 -5.09 -30.73 14.60
N TYR A 84 -4.59 -29.51 14.82
CA TYR A 84 -4.54 -28.89 16.15
C TYR A 84 -5.95 -28.67 16.71
N GLU A 85 -6.17 -28.98 17.99
CA GLU A 85 -7.44 -28.73 18.69
C GLU A 85 -7.66 -27.22 18.87
N LEU A 86 -8.83 -26.73 18.48
CA LEU A 86 -9.14 -25.32 18.48
C LEU A 86 -9.97 -24.98 19.74
N GLU A 87 -9.43 -24.16 20.63
CA GLU A 87 -10.05 -23.79 21.92
C GLU A 87 -11.45 -23.19 21.76
N GLY A 88 -12.48 -23.73 22.43
CA GLY A 88 -13.84 -23.18 22.41
C GLY A 88 -14.86 -23.88 21.50
N GLY A 89 -14.60 -25.13 21.09
CA GLY A 89 -15.65 -25.97 20.49
C GLY A 89 -16.73 -26.27 21.55
N VAL A 90 -17.84 -25.53 21.52
CA VAL A 90 -18.93 -25.68 22.50
C VAL A 90 -19.60 -27.04 22.28
N TYR A 91 -19.65 -27.86 23.32
CA TYR A 91 -20.52 -29.03 23.35
C TYR A 91 -21.92 -28.58 23.81
N GLU A 92 -22.94 -28.82 23.00
CA GLU A 92 -24.25 -29.11 23.59
C GLU A 92 -24.26 -30.61 23.89
N THR A 93 -23.91 -30.95 25.13
CA THR A 93 -24.16 -32.30 25.67
C THR A 93 -25.67 -32.48 25.79
N THR A 94 -26.28 -33.04 24.75
CA THR A 94 -27.62 -33.64 24.88
C THR A 94 -27.42 -35.09 25.29
N HIS A 95 -28.09 -35.46 26.38
CA HIS A 95 -28.02 -36.76 27.07
C HIS A 95 -28.50 -37.93 26.19
#